data_AF-X1L2V2-F1
#
_entry.id   AF-X1L2V2-F1
#
_cell.length_a   1.000
_cell.length_b   1.000
_cell.length_c   1.000
_cell.angle_alpha   90.00
_cell.angle_beta   90.00
_cell.angle_gamma   90.00
#
_symmetry.space_group_name_H-M   'P 1'
#
loop_
_entity.id
_entity.type
_entity.pdbx_description
1 polymer ?
#
loop_
_entity_poly.entity_id
_entity_poly.type
_entity_poly.pdbx_seq_one_letter_code
_entity_poly.pdbx_strand_id
1 'polypeptide(L)' 'AVSPHTLRHTHIVHALLDKVPITAVQKQVGHKRLTTTQIYSDLAPEQVKEAYDKVGFE' A
#
# COMPACT_ATOMS: atom_id res chain seq x y z
N ALA A 1 -13.97 15.44 10.11
CA ALA A 1 -14.11 14.52 11.25
C ALA A 1 -13.15 13.36 11.05
N VAL A 2 -12.41 12.95 12.09
CA VAL A 2 -11.57 11.75 12.04
C VAL A 2 -12.48 10.53 12.04
N SER A 3 -12.23 9.60 11.12
CA SER A 3 -12.98 8.35 11.02
C SER A 3 -12.01 7.15 10.97
N PRO A 4 -12.47 5.93 11.30
CA PRO A 4 -11.67 4.72 11.14
C PRO A 4 -11.11 4.56 9.71
N HIS A 5 -11.85 5.04 8.70
CA HIS A 5 -11.42 5.01 7.31
C HIS A 5 -10.29 6.00 7.03
N THR A 6 -10.36 7.19 7.62
CA THR A 6 -9.28 8.19 7.56
C THR A 6 -8.00 7.66 8.21
N LEU A 7 -8.10 6.98 9.36
CA LEU A 7 -6.94 6.38 10.03
C LEU A 7 -6.32 5.23 9.22
N ARG A 8 -7.14 4.38 8.58
CA ARG A 8 -6.65 3.33 7.66
C ARG A 8 -5.83 3.94 6.52
N HIS A 9 -6.31 5.02 5.91
CA HIS A 9 -5.61 5.69 4.82
C HIS A 9 -4.29 6.31 5.27
N THR A 10 -4.29 6.98 6.43
CA THR A 10 -3.06 7.49 7.04
C THR A 10 -2.04 6.37 7.29
N HIS A 11 -2.47 5.23 7.85
CA HIS A 11 -1.60 4.08 8.07
C HIS A 11 -1.01 3.51 6.77
N ILE A 12 -1.84 3.33 5.73
CA ILE A 12 -1.39 2.81 4.43
C ILE A 12 -0.29 3.70 3.84
N VAL A 13 -0.48 5.02 3.84
CA VAL A 13 0.50 5.97 3.31
C VAL A 13 1.81 5.93 4.10
N HIS A 14 1.76 5.96 5.44
CA HIS A 14 2.97 5.89 6.25
C HIS A 14 3.73 4.57 6.08
N ALA A 15 3.04 3.44 6.02
CA ALA A 15 3.68 2.15 5.79
C ALA A 15 4.41 2.09 4.43
N LEU A 16 3.81 2.66 3.39
CA LEU A 16 4.45 2.73 2.07
C LEU A 16 5.66 3.68 2.05
N LEU A 17 5.58 4.81 2.78
CA LEU A 17 6.72 5.72 2.96
C LEU A 17 7.88 5.05 3.71
N ASP A 18 7.56 4.19 4.68
CA ASP A 18 8.53 3.37 5.43
C ASP A 18 9.01 2.13 4.63
N LYS A 19 8.71 2.08 3.33
CA LYS A 19 9.13 1.04 2.38
C LYS A 19 8.58 -0.36 2.73
N VAL A 20 7.48 -0.43 3.46
CA VAL A 20 6.77 -1.69 3.67
C VAL A 20 6.17 -2.15 2.33
N PRO A 21 6.39 -3.39 1.89
CA PRO A 21 5.81 -3.89 0.65
C PRO A 21 4.29 -3.73 0.61
N ILE A 22 3.74 -3.26 -0.50
CA ILE A 22 2.31 -3.00 -0.64
C ILE A 22 1.43 -4.24 -0.38
N THR A 23 1.96 -5.44 -0.67
CA THR A 23 1.30 -6.72 -0.39
C THR A 23 1.22 -7.01 1.12
N ALA A 24 2.20 -6.57 1.91
CA ALA A 24 2.16 -6.66 3.36
C ALA A 24 1.15 -5.64 3.93
N VAL A 25 1.16 -4.41 3.43
CA VAL A 25 0.19 -3.36 3.82
C VAL A 25 -1.24 -3.80 3.50
N GLN A 26 -1.48 -4.34 2.30
CA GLN A 26 -2.77 -4.89 1.87
C GLN A 26 -3.31 -5.96 2.83
N LYS A 27 -2.44 -6.86 3.31
CA LYS A 27 -2.81 -7.88 4.31
C LYS A 27 -3.13 -7.27 5.67
N GLN A 28 -2.31 -6.32 6.14
CA GLN A 28 -2.53 -5.63 7.42
C GLN A 28 -3.89 -4.92 7.47
N VAL A 29 -4.31 -4.31 6.36
CA VAL A 29 -5.60 -3.62 6.28
C VAL A 29 -6.77 -4.51 5.85
N GLY A 30 -6.52 -5.78 5.53
CA GLY A 30 -7.57 -6.76 5.20
C GLY A 30 -8.26 -6.53 3.84
N HIS A 31 -7.58 -5.91 2.89
CA HIS A 31 -8.13 -5.65 1.56
C HIS A 31 -8.23 -6.93 0.73
N LYS A 32 -9.42 -7.31 0.26
CA LYS A 32 -9.59 -8.56 -0.53
C LYS A 32 -8.93 -8.54 -1.91
N ARG A 33 -8.69 -7.36 -2.47
CA ARG A 33 -8.12 -7.16 -3.81
C ARG A 33 -6.95 -6.20 -3.72
N LEU A 34 -5.83 -6.53 -4.35
CA LEU A 34 -4.65 -5.66 -4.35
C LEU A 34 -4.95 -4.29 -4.99
N THR A 35 -5.81 -4.26 -6.02
CA THR A 35 -6.25 -3.04 -6.70
C THR A 35 -6.82 -1.96 -5.76
N THR A 36 -7.42 -2.36 -4.63
CA THR A 36 -7.94 -1.40 -3.62
C THR A 36 -6.83 -0.73 -2.79
N THR A 37 -5.65 -1.34 -2.73
CA THR A 37 -4.45 -0.77 -2.09
C THR A 37 -3.55 -0.10 -3.12
N GLN A 38 -3.59 -0.57 -4.37
CA GLN A 38 -2.77 -0.08 -5.48
C GLN A 38 -3.05 1.38 -5.85
N ILE A 39 -4.21 1.94 -5.48
CA ILE A 39 -4.49 3.39 -5.59
C ILE A 39 -3.51 4.25 -4.78
N TYR A 40 -2.78 3.66 -3.82
CA TYR A 40 -1.73 4.34 -3.04
C TYR A 40 -0.33 4.15 -3.64
N SER A 41 -0.17 3.31 -4.67
CA SER A 41 1.12 3.08 -5.32
C SER A 41 1.60 4.29 -6.11
N ASP A 42 0.69 5.08 -6.69
CA ASP A 42 1.04 6.28 -7.45
C ASP A 42 1.61 7.41 -6.57
N LEU A 43 1.45 7.28 -5.24
CA LEU A 43 2.02 8.18 -4.24
C LEU A 43 3.44 7.78 -3.84
N ALA A 44 3.92 6.62 -4.29
CA ALA A 44 5.19 6.07 -3.85
C ALA A 44 6.34 6.45 -4.81
N PRO A 45 7.54 6.75 -4.27
CA PRO A 45 8.73 6.97 -5.09
C PRO A 45 8.99 5.76 -5.98
N GLU A 46 9.61 5.98 -7.15
CA GLU A 46 10.02 5.03 -8.20
C GLU A 46 10.41 3.60 -7.71
N GLN A 47 10.98 3.50 -6.52
CA GLN A 47 11.43 2.28 -5.85
C GLN A 47 10.30 1.32 -5.40
N VAL A 48 9.08 1.81 -5.11
CA VAL A 48 7.94 0.93 -4.75
C VAL A 48 7.36 0.23 -5.97
N LYS A 49 7.36 0.92 -7.12
CA LYS A 49 7.08 0.29 -8.41
C LYS A 49 8.11 -0.81 -8.70
N GLU A 50 9.39 -0.52 -8.46
CA GLU A 50 10.48 -1.48 -8.64
C GLU A 50 10.35 -2.72 -7.72
N ALA A 51 9.87 -2.55 -6.47
CA ALA A 51 9.59 -3.65 -5.56
C ALA A 51 8.37 -4.49 -5.99
N TYR A 52 7.35 -3.86 -6.57
CA TYR A 52 6.21 -4.58 -7.16
C TYR A 52 6.67 -5.42 -8.38
N ASP A 53 7.47 -4.83 -9.25
CA ASP A 53 8.01 -5.48 -10.45
C ASP A 53 9.01 -6.61 -10.09
N LYS A 54 9.83 -6.44 -9.03
CA LYS A 54 10.78 -7.47 -8.56
C LYS A 54 10.14 -8.67 -7.90
N VAL A 55 8.95 -8.51 -7.29
CA VAL A 55 8.29 -9.60 -6.57
C VAL A 55 7.55 -10.55 -7.52
N GLY A 56 7.45 -10.23 -8.82
CA GLY A 56 7.17 -11.20 -9.87
C GLY A 56 5.94 -12.07 -9.58
N PHE A 57 4.76 -11.47 -9.55
CA PHE A 57 3.52 -12.23 -9.66
C PHE A 57 3.08 -12.24 -11.13
N GLU A 58 3.41 -13.33 -11.82
CA GLU A 58 2.54 -13.92 -12.85
C GLU A 58 1.32 -14.57 -12.19
#